data_AF-A0ABD6B8T7-F1
#
_entry.id   AF-A0ABD6B8T7-F1
#
_cell.length_a   1.000
_cell.length_b   1.000
_cell.length_c   1.000
_cell.angle_alpha   90.00
_cell.angle_beta   90.00
_cell.angle_gamma   90.00
#
_symmetry.space_group_name_H-M   'P 1'
#
loop_
_entity.id
_entity.type
_entity.pdbx_description
1 polymer ?
#
loop_
_entity_poly.entity_id
_entity_poly.type
_entity_poly.pdbx_seq_one_letter_code
_entity_poly.pdbx_strand_id
1 'polypeptide(L)'
;MRIVQRGHGAEGRDRVTLVPETVDDLWHLSHVLEPGDLVEGDTTRRIQRNDDQMRDTGGEREHLHVTLEVEDVEFARFANRLRVGGVIRDCSMEDQIGLHHTINVETHEELTIEKYLKPDQRDRIEEAAEATDAPDVAVVTVEEGEAYVHTVQQYGTDEYVSLTAPTGKGEYAQPRTTLFEELGSALQHVDAEAIIVAGPGFTKRDALDYLEEEYPDVAEKVATTVDTSAAGDRGVHEVLKRGAVEDVQDQTRIARESELIDELTERISTGEKATYGIEETAEAAEYGAVGTLLVVDERLRTERQDEGDWERDANEIIETVEQKGGEVVVFSSEFAPGEQLSNLGGIAALLRYRIQ
;
A
#
# COMPACT_ATOMS: atom_id res chain seq x y z
N MET A 1 5.09 -0.44 5.21
CA MET A 1 4.98 -1.16 6.51
C MET A 1 6.33 -1.61 7.03
N ARG A 2 6.66 -1.35 8.30
CA ARG A 2 7.94 -1.82 8.86
C ARG A 2 7.85 -3.18 9.56
N ILE A 3 8.71 -4.12 9.17
CA ILE A 3 8.88 -5.41 9.86
C ILE A 3 9.87 -5.26 11.02
N VAL A 4 9.40 -5.42 12.26
CA VAL A 4 10.23 -5.31 13.46
C VAL A 4 10.94 -6.63 13.77
N GLN A 5 10.20 -7.73 13.71
CA GLN A 5 10.72 -9.05 14.05
C GLN A 5 10.01 -10.15 13.25
N ARG A 6 10.79 -11.16 12.83
CA ARG A 6 10.27 -12.42 12.30
C ARG A 6 10.64 -13.57 13.24
N GLY A 7 9.73 -14.51 13.42
CA GLY A 7 9.90 -15.67 14.29
C GLY A 7 8.94 -16.79 13.91
N HIS A 8 8.97 -17.85 14.72
CA HIS A 8 8.04 -18.97 14.60
C HIS A 8 7.14 -18.96 15.85
N GLY A 9 5.84 -19.04 15.61
CA GLY A 9 4.81 -19.20 16.63
C GLY A 9 4.64 -20.65 17.06
N ALA A 10 3.53 -20.92 17.75
CA ALA A 10 3.15 -22.27 18.10
C ALA A 10 2.76 -23.09 16.87
N GLU A 11 2.94 -24.41 16.96
CA GLU A 11 2.42 -25.38 15.96
C GLU A 11 2.92 -25.20 14.51
N GLY A 12 3.99 -24.44 14.29
CA GLY A 12 4.54 -24.18 12.95
C GLY A 12 3.95 -22.95 12.27
N ARG A 13 3.19 -22.11 13.00
CA ARG A 13 2.78 -20.78 12.53
C ARG A 13 4.00 -19.87 12.38
N ASP A 14 3.95 -18.95 11.44
CA ASP A 14 4.83 -17.80 11.36
C ASP A 14 4.38 -16.74 12.38
N ARG A 15 5.34 -16.09 13.06
CA ARG A 15 5.07 -14.97 13.96
C ARG A 15 5.81 -13.74 13.45
N VAL A 16 5.08 -12.69 13.10
CA VAL A 16 5.64 -11.47 12.53
C VAL A 16 5.15 -10.26 13.32
N THR A 17 6.09 -9.46 13.83
CA THR A 17 5.81 -8.18 14.48
C THR A 17 6.01 -7.07 13.46
N LEU A 18 4.97 -6.27 13.29
CA LEU A 18 4.83 -5.26 12.23
C LEU A 18 4.43 -3.92 12.85
N VAL A 19 4.84 -2.84 12.20
CA VAL A 19 4.36 -1.49 12.48
C VAL A 19 3.83 -0.93 11.15
N PRO A 20 2.51 -0.76 10.98
CA PRO A 20 1.96 -0.06 9.83
C PRO A 20 2.37 1.41 9.92
N GLU A 21 2.96 1.96 8.88
CA GLU A 21 3.43 3.34 8.81
C GLU A 21 2.46 4.22 8.03
N THR A 22 1.76 3.62 7.05
CA THR A 22 0.77 4.30 6.21
C THR A 22 -0.64 3.75 6.41
N VAL A 23 -1.63 4.46 5.88
CA VAL A 23 -3.02 3.99 5.83
C VAL A 23 -3.17 2.79 4.89
N ASP A 24 -2.37 2.75 3.82
CA ASP A 24 -2.32 1.63 2.88
C ASP A 24 -1.80 0.36 3.57
N ASP A 25 -0.82 0.46 4.48
CA ASP A 25 -0.38 -0.68 5.29
C ASP A 25 -1.53 -1.31 6.09
N LEU A 26 -2.45 -0.52 6.62
CA LEU A 26 -3.63 -1.01 7.34
C LEU A 26 -4.59 -1.75 6.39
N TRP A 27 -4.68 -1.31 5.14
CA TRP A 27 -5.42 -2.00 4.07
C TRP A 27 -4.71 -3.30 3.65
N HIS A 28 -3.38 -3.32 3.54
CA HIS A 28 -2.63 -4.55 3.31
C HIS A 28 -2.88 -5.56 4.43
N LEU A 29 -2.82 -5.11 5.70
CA LEU A 29 -3.12 -5.95 6.86
C LEU A 29 -4.54 -6.51 6.86
N SER A 30 -5.55 -5.77 6.37
CA SER A 30 -6.92 -6.30 6.27
C SER A 30 -7.07 -7.48 5.32
N HIS A 31 -6.17 -7.59 4.33
CA HIS A 31 -6.11 -8.68 3.37
C HIS A 31 -5.17 -9.82 3.80
N VAL A 32 -4.23 -9.51 4.69
CA VAL A 32 -3.36 -10.51 5.32
C VAL A 32 -4.08 -11.25 6.44
N LEU A 33 -4.88 -10.57 7.27
CA LEU A 33 -5.55 -11.17 8.43
C LEU A 33 -6.86 -11.89 8.06
N GLU A 34 -6.99 -13.10 8.60
CA GLU A 34 -8.11 -14.02 8.36
C GLU A 34 -8.66 -14.59 9.67
N PRO A 35 -9.92 -15.05 9.70
CA PRO A 35 -10.47 -15.73 10.86
C PRO A 35 -9.62 -16.94 11.29
N GLY A 36 -9.38 -17.08 12.60
CA GLY A 36 -8.53 -18.14 13.19
C GLY A 36 -7.04 -17.79 13.34
N ASP A 37 -6.60 -16.67 12.77
CA ASP A 37 -5.29 -16.08 13.05
C ASP A 37 -5.22 -15.57 14.49
N LEU A 38 -4.00 -15.43 15.02
CA LEU A 38 -3.78 -14.78 16.31
C LEU A 38 -3.17 -13.39 16.11
N VAL A 39 -3.73 -12.41 16.79
CA VAL A 39 -3.27 -11.02 16.74
C VAL A 39 -3.02 -10.51 18.16
N GLU A 40 -1.80 -10.08 18.41
CA GLU A 40 -1.34 -9.57 19.70
C GLU A 40 -1.05 -8.07 19.59
N GLY A 41 -1.55 -7.31 20.56
CA GLY A 41 -1.36 -5.85 20.58
C GLY A 41 -1.90 -5.19 21.85
N ASP A 42 -1.53 -3.92 22.01
CA ASP A 42 -2.01 -3.09 23.10
C ASP A 42 -3.40 -2.53 22.82
N THR A 43 -4.25 -2.52 23.84
CA THR A 43 -5.59 -1.98 23.75
C THR A 43 -6.03 -1.43 25.10
N THR A 44 -7.23 -0.84 25.14
CA THR A 44 -7.84 -0.40 26.38
C THR A 44 -9.24 -0.97 26.49
N ARG A 45 -9.60 -1.41 27.69
CA ARG A 45 -10.92 -1.97 27.97
C ARG A 45 -11.49 -1.34 29.24
N ARG A 46 -12.80 -1.10 29.23
CA ARG A 46 -13.51 -0.64 30.42
C ARG A 46 -13.80 -1.83 31.31
N ILE A 47 -13.18 -1.88 32.48
CA ILE A 47 -13.32 -2.97 33.44
C ILE A 47 -14.14 -2.47 34.63
N GLN A 48 -15.21 -3.19 34.95
CA GLN A 48 -16.01 -2.93 36.14
C GLN A 48 -15.58 -3.87 37.25
N ARG A 49 -14.89 -3.34 38.26
CA ARG A 49 -14.54 -4.10 39.45
C ARG A 49 -15.78 -4.21 40.33
N ASN A 50 -16.13 -5.43 40.74
CA ASN A 50 -17.17 -5.68 41.73
C ASN A 50 -16.65 -5.25 43.12
N ASP A 51 -16.54 -3.94 43.35
CA ASP A 51 -16.50 -3.42 44.70
C ASP A 51 -17.93 -3.45 45.26
N ASP A 52 -18.07 -3.86 46.53
CA ASP A 52 -19.31 -4.04 47.32
C ASP A 52 -20.21 -2.78 47.46
N GLN A 53 -20.12 -1.81 46.56
CA GLN A 53 -20.90 -0.58 46.56
C GLN A 53 -22.08 -0.69 45.60
N MET A 54 -23.29 -0.51 46.15
CA MET A 54 -24.61 -0.44 45.48
C MET A 54 -24.73 0.65 44.38
N ARG A 55 -23.64 1.28 43.94
CA ARG A 55 -23.65 2.40 43.00
C ARG A 55 -22.75 2.10 41.79
N ASP A 56 -23.37 2.07 40.62
CA ASP A 56 -22.68 1.90 39.34
C ASP A 56 -21.78 3.12 39.04
N THR A 57 -20.48 2.98 39.30
CA THR A 57 -19.44 3.95 38.91
C THR A 57 -19.06 3.85 37.43
N GLY A 58 -19.64 2.88 36.71
CA GLY A 58 -19.39 2.64 35.31
C GLY A 58 -18.06 1.96 34.99
N GLY A 59 -17.17 1.68 35.95
CA GLY A 59 -15.88 1.03 35.67
C GLY A 59 -14.83 1.95 35.05
N GLU A 60 -13.56 1.55 35.14
CA GLU A 60 -12.38 2.32 34.75
C GLU A 60 -11.80 1.77 33.43
N ARG A 61 -11.19 2.64 32.61
CA ARG A 61 -10.45 2.18 31.42
C ARG A 61 -9.06 1.71 31.86
N GLU A 62 -8.78 0.44 31.66
CA GLU A 62 -7.47 -0.15 31.93
C GLU A 62 -6.78 -0.48 30.60
N HIS A 63 -5.46 -0.32 30.57
CA HIS A 63 -4.61 -0.76 29.45
C HIS A 63 -4.40 -2.27 29.57
N LEU A 64 -4.54 -2.97 28.45
CA LEU A 64 -4.40 -4.42 28.35
C LEU A 64 -3.54 -4.74 27.14
N HIS A 65 -2.60 -5.65 27.32
CA HIS A 65 -1.94 -6.33 26.22
C HIS A 65 -2.70 -7.64 26.01
N VAL A 66 -3.24 -7.85 24.80
CA VAL A 66 -4.15 -8.98 24.52
C VAL A 66 -3.70 -9.73 23.27
N THR A 67 -3.88 -11.04 23.28
CA THR A 67 -3.85 -11.91 22.10
C THR A 67 -5.29 -12.29 21.76
N LEU A 68 -5.77 -11.85 20.59
CA LEU A 68 -7.07 -12.19 20.04
C LEU A 68 -6.94 -13.33 19.04
N GLU A 69 -7.85 -14.30 19.10
CA GLU A 69 -8.17 -15.14 17.94
C GLU A 69 -9.17 -14.39 17.07
N VAL A 70 -8.76 -14.09 15.84
CA VAL A 70 -9.51 -13.25 14.91
C VAL A 70 -10.81 -13.94 14.51
N GLU A 71 -11.91 -13.20 14.61
CA GLU A 71 -13.23 -13.59 14.06
C GLU A 71 -13.61 -12.70 12.88
N ASP A 72 -13.32 -11.40 12.98
CA ASP A 72 -13.60 -10.42 11.93
C ASP A 72 -12.48 -9.38 11.81
N VAL A 73 -12.34 -8.84 10.59
CA VAL A 73 -11.41 -7.76 10.30
C VAL A 73 -12.11 -6.76 9.39
N GLU A 74 -12.18 -5.51 9.84
CA GLU A 74 -12.80 -4.39 9.12
C GLU A 74 -11.80 -3.24 8.99
N PHE A 75 -11.51 -2.83 7.75
CA PHE A 75 -10.74 -1.62 7.49
C PHE A 75 -11.67 -0.40 7.45
N ALA A 76 -11.65 0.41 8.52
CA ALA A 76 -12.46 1.60 8.62
C ALA A 76 -11.76 2.81 7.98
N ARG A 77 -11.82 2.89 6.63
CA ARG A 77 -11.17 3.91 5.79
C ARG A 77 -11.27 5.33 6.34
N PHE A 78 -12.50 5.81 6.59
CA PHE A 78 -12.72 7.19 7.04
C PHE A 78 -12.13 7.49 8.43
N ALA A 79 -11.81 6.45 9.19
CA ALA A 79 -11.24 6.54 10.53
C ALA A 79 -9.76 6.13 10.57
N ASN A 80 -9.14 5.85 9.41
CA ASN A 80 -7.74 5.43 9.23
C ASN A 80 -7.31 4.38 10.26
N ARG A 81 -8.13 3.34 10.47
CA ARG A 81 -7.86 2.28 11.45
C ARG A 81 -8.31 0.92 10.94
N LEU A 82 -7.58 -0.12 11.33
CA LEU A 82 -7.98 -1.51 11.16
C LEU A 82 -8.65 -1.99 12.45
N ARG A 83 -9.88 -2.49 12.36
CA ARG A 83 -10.59 -3.13 13.47
C ARG A 83 -10.39 -4.63 13.35
N VAL A 84 -9.77 -5.23 14.36
CA VAL A 84 -9.60 -6.68 14.46
C VAL A 84 -10.45 -7.16 15.62
N GLY A 85 -11.59 -7.76 15.30
CA GLY A 85 -12.54 -8.32 16.26
C GLY A 85 -12.27 -9.80 16.50
N GLY A 86 -12.44 -10.24 17.74
CA GLY A 86 -12.29 -11.65 18.06
C GLY A 86 -12.34 -11.97 19.56
N VAL A 87 -11.97 -13.20 19.89
CA VAL A 87 -12.01 -13.72 21.26
C VAL A 87 -10.62 -13.63 21.90
N ILE A 88 -10.54 -13.08 23.12
CA ILE A 88 -9.29 -13.02 23.87
C ILE A 88 -8.84 -14.43 24.24
N ARG A 89 -7.69 -14.86 23.70
CA ARG A 89 -7.04 -16.13 24.04
C ARG A 89 -6.04 -15.99 25.17
N ASP A 90 -5.35 -14.86 25.23
CA ASP A 90 -4.41 -14.54 26.29
C ASP A 90 -4.44 -13.03 26.56
N CYS A 91 -4.25 -12.64 27.83
CA CYS A 91 -4.00 -11.24 28.18
C CYS A 91 -3.44 -11.13 29.60
N SER A 92 -2.94 -9.95 29.95
CA SER A 92 -2.41 -9.64 31.29
C SER A 92 -3.42 -9.83 32.45
N MET A 93 -4.73 -9.94 32.15
CA MET A 93 -5.82 -10.07 33.14
C MET A 93 -6.62 -11.36 32.89
N GLU A 94 -6.36 -12.42 33.67
CA GLU A 94 -6.93 -13.76 33.44
C GLU A 94 -8.48 -13.79 33.39
N ASP A 95 -9.16 -12.91 34.11
CA ASP A 95 -10.63 -12.82 34.15
C ASP A 95 -11.26 -12.31 32.85
N GLN A 96 -10.45 -11.77 31.93
CA GLN A 96 -10.89 -11.25 30.63
C GLN A 96 -10.78 -12.29 29.51
N ILE A 97 -10.08 -13.40 29.74
CA ILE A 97 -9.87 -14.48 28.77
C ILE A 97 -11.21 -15.12 28.38
N GLY A 98 -11.39 -15.37 27.07
CA GLY A 98 -12.61 -15.93 26.49
C GLY A 98 -13.71 -14.91 26.19
N LEU A 99 -13.53 -13.64 26.56
CA LEU A 99 -14.46 -12.57 26.18
C LEU A 99 -14.10 -12.00 24.81
N HIS A 100 -15.10 -11.45 24.12
CA HIS A 100 -14.87 -10.77 22.84
C HIS A 100 -14.29 -9.38 23.10
N HIS A 101 -13.40 -8.96 22.20
CA HIS A 101 -12.81 -7.64 22.19
C HIS A 101 -12.41 -7.26 20.76
N THR A 102 -12.17 -5.97 20.55
CA THR A 102 -11.71 -5.44 19.27
C THR A 102 -10.45 -4.62 19.48
N ILE A 103 -9.36 -5.01 18.84
CA ILE A 103 -8.17 -4.16 18.71
C ILE A 103 -8.45 -3.16 17.59
N ASN A 104 -8.17 -1.88 17.83
CA ASN A 104 -8.14 -0.88 16.77
C ASN A 104 -6.65 -0.61 16.53
N VAL A 105 -6.14 -1.02 15.38
CA VAL A 105 -4.76 -0.76 14.97
C VAL A 105 -4.74 0.55 14.18
N GLU A 106 -3.99 1.52 14.68
CA GLU A 106 -3.70 2.79 14.01
C GLU A 106 -2.28 2.78 13.44
N THR A 107 -1.92 3.79 12.65
CA THR A 107 -0.54 3.92 12.15
C THR A 107 0.44 4.15 13.30
N HIS A 108 1.64 3.59 13.13
CA HIS A 108 2.75 3.56 14.09
C HIS A 108 2.50 2.78 15.38
N GLU A 109 1.38 2.05 15.48
CA GLU A 109 1.13 1.11 16.58
C GLU A 109 1.68 -0.27 16.24
N GLU A 110 2.42 -0.87 17.17
CA GLU A 110 2.98 -2.21 16.96
C GLU A 110 1.90 -3.30 17.09
N LEU A 111 1.92 -4.23 16.15
CA LEU A 111 1.04 -5.39 16.12
C LEU A 111 1.88 -6.64 15.88
N THR A 112 1.57 -7.74 16.56
CA THR A 112 2.13 -9.05 16.25
C THR A 112 1.07 -9.98 15.69
N ILE A 113 1.36 -10.59 14.55
CA ILE A 113 0.48 -11.54 13.87
C ILE A 113 1.13 -12.92 13.98
N GLU A 114 0.34 -13.91 14.38
CA GLU A 114 0.73 -15.32 14.40
C GLU A 114 -0.26 -16.17 13.59
N LYS A 115 0.19 -16.64 12.41
CA LYS A 115 -0.62 -17.38 11.45
C LYS A 115 0.20 -18.30 10.56
N TYR A 116 -0.44 -19.13 9.75
CA TYR A 116 0.23 -19.81 8.65
C TYR A 116 0.23 -18.86 7.44
N LEU A 117 1.38 -18.25 7.12
CA LEU A 117 1.46 -17.31 6.01
C LEU A 117 1.37 -18.05 4.68
N LYS A 118 0.38 -17.67 3.87
CA LYS A 118 0.27 -18.08 2.48
C LYS A 118 1.27 -17.26 1.62
N PRO A 119 1.69 -17.75 0.44
CA PRO A 119 2.73 -17.08 -0.33
C PRO A 119 2.40 -15.63 -0.73
N ASP A 120 1.23 -15.39 -1.33
CA ASP A 120 0.74 -14.05 -1.65
C ASP A 120 0.63 -13.11 -0.44
N GLN A 121 0.33 -13.65 0.75
CA GLN A 121 0.27 -12.83 1.98
C GLN A 121 1.66 -12.45 2.45
N ARG A 122 2.64 -13.34 2.27
CA ARG A 122 4.05 -13.07 2.54
C ARG A 122 4.58 -12.03 1.57
N ASP A 123 4.33 -12.22 0.28
CA ASP A 123 4.74 -11.30 -0.78
C ASP A 123 4.09 -9.93 -0.55
N ARG A 124 2.80 -9.88 -0.21
CA ARG A 124 2.11 -8.63 0.16
C ARG A 124 2.74 -7.92 1.36
N ILE A 125 3.16 -8.65 2.40
CA ILE A 125 3.88 -8.04 3.54
C ILE A 125 5.25 -7.54 3.09
N GLU A 126 5.94 -8.30 2.23
CA GLU A 126 7.27 -7.96 1.73
C GLU A 126 7.23 -6.75 0.79
N GLU A 127 6.32 -6.71 -0.18
CA GLU A 127 6.06 -5.56 -1.05
C GLU A 127 5.68 -4.32 -0.23
N ALA A 128 4.77 -4.46 0.74
CA ALA A 128 4.42 -3.34 1.62
C ALA A 128 5.61 -2.86 2.46
N ALA A 129 6.56 -3.74 2.78
CA ALA A 129 7.78 -3.39 3.49
C ALA A 129 8.88 -2.81 2.60
N GLU A 130 8.98 -3.25 1.34
CA GLU A 130 9.92 -2.71 0.36
C GLU A 130 9.45 -1.34 -0.16
N ALA A 131 8.13 -1.13 -0.28
CA ALA A 131 7.54 0.18 -0.54
C ALA A 131 7.81 1.20 0.58
N THR A 132 8.22 0.77 1.77
CA THR A 132 8.75 1.68 2.79
C THR A 132 10.09 2.29 2.35
N ASP A 133 10.90 1.56 1.58
CA ASP A 133 12.29 1.93 1.23
C ASP A 133 12.43 2.55 -0.19
N ALA A 134 11.51 2.26 -1.12
CA ALA A 134 11.47 2.88 -2.44
C ALA A 134 10.71 4.23 -2.41
N PRO A 135 11.24 5.32 -3.01
CA PRO A 135 10.51 6.58 -3.04
C PRO A 135 9.46 6.55 -4.17
N ASP A 136 8.19 6.36 -3.80
CA ASP A 136 7.08 6.33 -4.76
C ASP A 136 6.87 7.70 -5.43
N VAL A 137 7.19 8.79 -4.73
CA VAL A 137 6.91 10.15 -5.20
C VAL A 137 8.01 11.14 -4.80
N ALA A 138 8.51 11.92 -5.75
CA ALA A 138 9.34 13.09 -5.48
C ALA A 138 8.48 14.36 -5.40
N VAL A 139 8.63 15.13 -4.32
CA VAL A 139 8.01 16.45 -4.18
C VAL A 139 9.04 17.51 -4.48
N VAL A 140 8.80 18.26 -5.56
CA VAL A 140 9.62 19.36 -6.01
C VAL A 140 8.94 20.66 -5.59
N THR A 141 9.62 21.50 -4.82
CA THR A 141 9.10 22.83 -4.47
C THR A 141 9.92 23.92 -5.15
N VAL A 142 9.27 24.87 -5.82
CA VAL A 142 9.93 25.91 -6.61
C VAL A 142 9.42 27.29 -6.24
N GLU A 143 10.33 28.20 -5.89
CA GLU A 143 10.08 29.63 -5.68
C GLU A 143 11.08 30.46 -6.51
N GLU A 144 10.94 31.79 -6.51
CA GLU A 144 11.87 32.68 -7.21
C GLU A 144 13.29 32.53 -6.63
N GLY A 145 14.16 31.91 -7.42
CA GLY A 145 15.59 31.79 -7.13
C GLY A 145 15.98 30.63 -6.23
N GLU A 146 15.03 29.77 -5.85
CA GLU A 146 15.30 28.55 -5.08
C GLU A 146 14.36 27.41 -5.48
N ALA A 147 14.89 26.18 -5.45
CA ALA A 147 14.13 24.97 -5.68
C ALA A 147 14.65 23.84 -4.78
N TYR A 148 13.76 22.97 -4.34
CA TYR A 148 14.10 21.84 -3.48
C TYR A 148 13.45 20.58 -4.03
N VAL A 149 14.16 19.47 -4.00
CA VAL A 149 13.63 18.15 -4.32
C VAL A 149 13.69 17.32 -3.06
N HIS A 150 12.54 16.82 -2.65
CA HIS A 150 12.41 15.88 -1.55
C HIS A 150 11.86 14.57 -2.07
N THR A 151 12.46 13.46 -1.66
CA THR A 151 11.87 12.14 -1.87
C THR A 151 10.96 11.84 -0.70
N VAL A 152 9.69 11.51 -0.98
CA VAL A 152 8.74 11.11 0.04
C VAL A 152 8.80 9.60 0.19
N GLN A 153 9.12 9.17 1.39
CA GLN A 153 9.07 7.77 1.80
C GLN A 153 8.03 7.64 2.90
N GLN A 154 7.65 6.40 3.23
CA GLN A 154 6.59 6.14 4.21
C GLN A 154 6.91 6.67 5.62
N TYR A 155 8.21 6.83 5.97
CA TYR A 155 8.66 7.31 7.29
C TYR A 155 9.02 8.80 7.35
N GLY A 156 8.93 9.53 6.24
CA GLY A 156 9.26 10.96 6.20
C GLY A 156 9.71 11.46 4.84
N THR A 157 10.25 12.66 4.84
CA THR A 157 10.75 13.32 3.63
C THR A 157 12.23 13.56 3.75
N ASP A 158 13.00 13.03 2.81
CA ASP A 158 14.44 13.26 2.72
C ASP A 158 14.72 14.31 1.64
N GLU A 159 15.49 15.35 1.98
CA GLU A 159 15.95 16.34 1.00
C GLU A 159 17.00 15.68 0.10
N TYR A 160 16.67 15.52 -1.18
CA TYR A 160 17.58 14.99 -2.20
C TYR A 160 18.53 16.09 -2.70
N VAL A 161 17.98 17.28 -3.01
CA VAL A 161 18.78 18.44 -3.42
C VAL A 161 18.10 19.75 -3.06
N SER A 162 18.92 20.74 -2.69
CA SER A 162 18.54 22.14 -2.59
C SER A 162 19.34 22.98 -3.61
N LEU A 163 18.63 23.76 -4.42
CA LEU A 163 19.16 24.55 -5.51
C LEU A 163 18.87 26.03 -5.25
N THR A 164 19.82 26.90 -5.61
CA THR A 164 19.68 28.34 -5.42
C THR A 164 20.32 29.08 -6.59
N ALA A 165 19.52 29.85 -7.31
CA ALA A 165 19.94 30.69 -8.43
C ALA A 165 19.33 32.09 -8.26
N PRO A 166 20.02 33.03 -7.60
CA PRO A 166 19.44 34.31 -7.21
C PRO A 166 18.98 35.12 -8.44
N THR A 167 17.71 35.56 -8.44
CA THR A 167 17.11 36.32 -9.53
C THR A 167 17.04 37.83 -9.23
N GLY A 168 16.76 38.66 -10.24
CA GLY A 168 16.52 40.10 -10.07
C GLY A 168 17.66 41.03 -10.51
N LYS A 169 18.02 42.02 -9.68
CA LYS A 169 19.00 43.07 -10.03
C LYS A 169 20.22 43.00 -9.11
N GLY A 170 21.32 42.44 -9.63
CA GLY A 170 22.60 42.33 -8.93
C GLY A 170 23.67 41.77 -9.84
N GLU A 171 24.94 41.84 -9.42
CA GLU A 171 26.08 41.30 -10.17
C GLU A 171 26.03 39.78 -10.31
N TYR A 172 25.36 39.09 -9.38
CA TYR A 172 25.15 37.65 -9.35
C TYR A 172 23.75 37.21 -9.82
N ALA A 173 22.95 38.13 -10.35
CA ALA A 173 21.59 37.80 -10.77
C ALA A 173 21.61 36.91 -12.02
N GLN A 174 20.94 35.77 -11.93
CA GLN A 174 20.81 34.81 -13.03
C GLN A 174 19.38 34.80 -13.59
N PRO A 175 19.20 34.40 -14.87
CA PRO A 175 17.88 34.09 -15.40
C PRO A 175 17.25 32.93 -14.63
N ARG A 176 15.91 32.95 -14.52
CA ARG A 176 15.14 31.85 -13.90
C ARG A 176 15.41 30.49 -14.56
N THR A 177 15.70 30.48 -15.86
CA THR A 177 16.00 29.27 -16.62
C THR A 177 17.23 28.53 -16.09
N THR A 178 18.18 29.20 -15.45
CA THR A 178 19.33 28.53 -14.82
C THR A 178 18.88 27.64 -13.67
N LEU A 179 17.95 28.10 -12.84
CA LEU A 179 17.36 27.27 -11.78
C LEU A 179 16.64 26.06 -12.37
N PHE A 180 15.90 26.26 -13.45
CA PHE A 180 15.11 25.20 -14.08
C PHE A 180 15.98 24.16 -14.78
N GLU A 181 17.09 24.59 -15.39
CA GLU A 181 18.09 23.71 -15.97
C GLU A 181 18.75 22.82 -14.89
N GLU A 182 19.17 23.42 -13.77
CA GLU A 182 19.73 22.68 -12.63
C GLU A 182 18.71 21.71 -12.03
N LEU A 183 17.44 22.14 -11.93
CA LEU A 183 16.35 21.30 -11.43
C LEU A 183 16.08 20.11 -12.35
N GLY A 184 15.94 20.32 -13.66
CA GLY A 184 15.71 19.24 -14.62
C GLY A 184 16.84 18.22 -14.63
N SER A 185 18.09 18.70 -14.60
CA SER A 185 19.28 17.84 -14.52
C SER A 185 19.31 16.99 -13.24
N ALA A 186 18.93 17.58 -12.09
CA ALA A 186 18.82 16.83 -10.85
C ALA A 186 17.73 15.74 -10.93
N LEU A 187 16.55 16.08 -11.45
CA LEU A 187 15.41 15.16 -11.55
C LEU A 187 15.64 13.96 -12.46
N GLN A 188 16.51 14.06 -13.47
CA GLN A 188 16.90 12.90 -14.29
C GLN A 188 17.58 11.78 -13.49
N HIS A 189 18.15 12.11 -12.34
CA HIS A 189 18.87 11.17 -11.48
C HIS A 189 18.06 10.78 -10.22
N VAL A 190 16.82 11.27 -10.12
CA VAL A 190 15.89 10.90 -9.05
C VAL A 190 15.13 9.66 -9.47
N ASP A 191 15.28 8.60 -8.68
CA ASP A 191 14.60 7.33 -8.89
C ASP A 191 13.20 7.38 -8.29
N ALA A 192 12.30 8.15 -8.92
CA ALA A 192 10.90 8.26 -8.51
C ALA A 192 9.98 7.83 -9.66
N GLU A 193 8.87 7.17 -9.30
CA GLU A 193 7.80 6.78 -10.23
C GLU A 193 6.97 8.00 -10.65
N ALA A 194 6.70 8.91 -9.72
CA ALA A 194 5.97 10.14 -9.97
C ALA A 194 6.60 11.38 -9.32
N ILE A 195 6.29 12.55 -9.87
CA ILE A 195 6.78 13.86 -9.42
C ILE A 195 5.60 14.79 -9.15
N ILE A 196 5.61 15.45 -8.00
CA ILE A 196 4.68 16.53 -7.65
C ILE A 196 5.43 17.85 -7.71
N VAL A 197 4.99 18.78 -8.56
CA VAL A 197 5.59 20.12 -8.66
C VAL A 197 4.76 21.13 -7.88
N ALA A 198 5.35 21.66 -6.82
CA ALA A 198 4.74 22.55 -5.87
C ALA A 198 5.43 23.91 -5.82
N GLY A 199 4.73 24.93 -5.36
CA GLY A 199 5.32 26.26 -5.20
C GLY A 199 4.31 27.40 -5.19
N PRO A 200 4.70 28.58 -4.68
CA PRO A 200 3.85 29.76 -4.66
C PRO A 200 3.68 30.35 -6.06
N GLY A 201 2.46 30.82 -6.35
CA GLY A 201 2.16 31.58 -7.56
C GLY A 201 2.41 30.81 -8.86
N PHE A 202 2.99 31.52 -9.84
CA PHE A 202 3.18 31.00 -11.21
C PHE A 202 4.51 30.26 -11.40
N THR A 203 5.45 30.36 -10.46
CA THR A 203 6.82 29.87 -10.64
C THR A 203 6.89 28.38 -10.94
N LYS A 204 6.06 27.57 -10.27
CA LYS A 204 5.95 26.13 -10.52
C LYS A 204 5.46 25.78 -11.94
N ARG A 205 4.59 26.62 -12.52
CA ARG A 205 4.08 26.42 -13.88
C ARG A 205 5.15 26.77 -14.90
N ASP A 206 5.83 27.90 -14.70
CA ASP A 206 6.96 28.29 -15.54
C ASP A 206 8.09 27.23 -15.50
N ALA A 207 8.31 26.59 -14.34
CA ALA A 207 9.26 25.49 -14.20
C ALA A 207 8.78 24.23 -14.93
N LEU A 208 7.49 23.87 -14.80
CA LEU A 208 6.89 22.74 -15.52
C LEU A 208 6.97 22.94 -17.04
N ASP A 209 6.58 24.11 -17.55
CA ASP A 209 6.65 24.44 -18.98
C ASP A 209 8.09 24.26 -19.52
N TYR A 210 9.10 24.63 -18.72
CA TYR A 210 10.50 24.43 -19.07
C TYR A 210 10.91 22.95 -19.06
N LEU A 211 10.44 22.17 -18.08
CA LEU A 211 10.69 20.73 -18.02
C LEU A 211 10.03 20.00 -19.20
N GLU A 212 8.81 20.39 -19.60
CA GLU A 212 8.13 19.83 -20.78
C GLU A 212 8.90 20.08 -22.08
N GLU A 213 9.58 21.23 -22.20
CA GLU A 213 10.36 21.59 -23.40
C GLU A 213 11.75 20.91 -23.43
N GLU A 214 12.48 20.93 -22.31
CA GLU A 214 13.91 20.54 -22.28
C GLU A 214 14.16 19.16 -21.64
N TYR A 215 13.24 18.66 -20.81
CA TYR A 215 13.35 17.40 -20.06
C TYR A 215 12.07 16.54 -20.15
N PRO A 216 11.65 16.14 -21.37
CA PRO A 216 10.36 15.48 -21.58
C PRO A 216 10.19 14.19 -20.76
N ASP A 217 11.24 13.37 -20.63
CA ASP A 217 11.21 12.13 -19.82
C ASP A 217 10.92 12.42 -18.32
N VAL A 218 11.35 13.57 -17.82
CA VAL A 218 11.05 14.02 -16.45
C VAL A 218 9.64 14.56 -16.37
N ALA A 219 9.22 15.34 -17.36
CA ALA A 219 7.89 15.91 -17.43
C ALA A 219 6.79 14.83 -17.51
N GLU A 220 7.05 13.72 -18.20
CA GLU A 220 6.14 12.55 -18.24
C GLU A 220 5.87 11.96 -16.85
N LYS A 221 6.82 12.07 -15.92
CA LYS A 221 6.65 11.63 -14.53
C LYS A 221 5.89 12.64 -13.67
N VAL A 222 5.64 13.86 -14.15
CA VAL A 222 4.92 14.88 -13.37
C VAL A 222 3.44 14.53 -13.31
N ALA A 223 3.01 14.01 -12.16
CA ALA A 223 1.62 13.59 -11.97
C ALA A 223 0.69 14.78 -11.72
N THR A 224 1.15 15.79 -10.97
CA THR A 224 0.31 16.94 -10.62
C THR A 224 1.11 18.16 -10.17
N THR A 225 0.42 19.30 -10.08
CA THR A 225 0.95 20.53 -9.50
C THR A 225 0.16 20.97 -8.28
N VAL A 226 0.85 21.50 -7.26
CA VAL A 226 0.23 21.91 -5.99
C VAL A 226 0.59 23.35 -5.64
N ASP A 227 -0.41 24.19 -5.40
CA ASP A 227 -0.19 25.55 -4.88
C ASP A 227 0.26 25.50 -3.41
N THR A 228 1.46 25.98 -3.08
CA THR A 228 1.95 26.08 -1.69
C THR A 228 2.21 27.54 -1.29
N SER A 229 2.32 27.81 0.02
CA SER A 229 2.65 29.17 0.50
C SER A 229 4.16 29.49 0.48
N ALA A 230 5.01 28.47 0.40
CA ALA A 230 6.48 28.59 0.38
C ALA A 230 7.11 27.37 -0.32
N ALA A 231 8.40 27.48 -0.66
CA ALA A 231 9.26 26.35 -1.04
C ALA A 231 9.95 25.69 0.17
N GLY A 232 10.71 24.63 -0.09
CA GLY A 232 11.43 23.81 0.91
C GLY A 232 10.49 22.98 1.79
N ASP A 233 10.96 22.60 2.98
CA ASP A 233 10.24 21.72 3.91
C ASP A 233 8.81 22.18 4.22
N ARG A 234 8.56 23.50 4.27
CA ARG A 234 7.21 24.05 4.49
C ARG A 234 6.27 23.75 3.33
N GLY A 235 6.77 23.89 2.10
CA GLY A 235 6.02 23.55 0.89
C GLY A 235 5.72 22.06 0.84
N VAL A 236 6.71 21.22 1.15
CA VAL A 236 6.54 19.76 1.21
C VAL A 236 5.50 19.37 2.24
N HIS A 237 5.56 19.92 3.45
CA HIS A 237 4.57 19.64 4.50
C HIS A 237 3.15 20.06 4.11
N GLU A 238 2.99 21.14 3.33
CA GLU A 238 1.70 21.51 2.77
C GLU A 238 1.18 20.52 1.72
N VAL A 239 2.05 19.98 0.87
CA VAL A 239 1.70 18.95 -0.12
C VAL A 239 1.18 17.70 0.60
N LEU A 240 1.94 17.20 1.59
CA LEU A 240 1.54 16.05 2.41
C LEU A 240 0.21 16.28 3.12
N LYS A 241 0.05 17.43 3.77
CA LYS A 241 -1.19 17.76 4.50
C LYS A 241 -2.44 17.79 3.62
N ARG A 242 -2.27 18.00 2.30
CA ARG A 242 -3.38 18.03 1.35
C ARG A 242 -3.75 16.65 0.79
N GLY A 243 -3.00 15.59 1.12
CA GLY A 243 -3.23 14.25 0.59
C GLY A 243 -2.69 14.04 -0.83
N ALA A 244 -1.88 14.98 -1.35
CA ALA A 244 -1.50 14.96 -2.76
C ALA A 244 -0.49 13.85 -3.11
N VAL A 245 0.27 13.35 -2.13
CA VAL A 245 1.18 12.22 -2.35
C VAL A 245 0.38 10.93 -2.44
N GLU A 246 -0.54 10.74 -1.50
CA GLU A 246 -1.44 9.59 -1.44
C GLU A 246 -2.28 9.49 -2.72
N ASP A 247 -2.86 10.61 -3.18
CA ASP A 247 -3.61 10.65 -4.43
C ASP A 247 -2.78 10.22 -5.66
N VAL A 248 -1.48 10.56 -5.67
CA VAL A 248 -0.56 10.21 -6.78
C VAL A 248 -0.14 8.75 -6.69
N GLN A 249 0.16 8.24 -5.49
CA GLN A 249 0.48 6.82 -5.27
C GLN A 249 -0.68 5.92 -5.74
N ASP A 250 -1.91 6.26 -5.38
CA ASP A 250 -3.11 5.54 -5.82
C ASP A 250 -3.22 5.55 -7.36
N GLN A 251 -3.01 6.72 -7.99
CA GLN A 251 -3.06 6.84 -9.45
C GLN A 251 -2.01 5.98 -10.15
N THR A 252 -0.77 5.97 -9.66
CA THR A 252 0.32 5.16 -10.23
C THR A 252 0.00 3.66 -10.14
N ARG A 253 -0.48 3.18 -8.98
CA ARG A 253 -0.93 1.79 -8.80
C ARG A 253 -2.05 1.43 -9.77
N ILE A 254 -3.09 2.27 -9.84
CA ILE A 254 -4.25 2.06 -10.72
C ILE A 254 -3.83 2.04 -12.19
N ALA A 255 -2.88 2.89 -12.59
CA ALA A 255 -2.35 2.91 -13.96
C ALA A 255 -1.68 1.57 -14.31
N ARG A 256 -0.79 1.07 -13.46
CA ARG A 256 -0.12 -0.25 -13.65
C ARG A 256 -1.14 -1.40 -13.72
N GLU A 257 -2.12 -1.40 -12.83
CA GLU A 257 -3.21 -2.40 -12.87
C GLU A 257 -4.02 -2.30 -14.19
N SER A 258 -4.29 -1.07 -14.66
CA SER A 258 -5.03 -0.85 -15.91
C SER A 258 -4.27 -1.41 -17.12
N GLU A 259 -2.95 -1.20 -17.18
CA GLU A 259 -2.10 -1.74 -18.25
C GLU A 259 -2.18 -3.28 -18.36
N LEU A 260 -2.17 -3.97 -17.21
CA LEU A 260 -2.31 -5.43 -17.15
C LEU A 260 -3.69 -5.90 -17.64
N ILE A 261 -4.77 -5.17 -17.30
CA ILE A 261 -6.13 -5.48 -17.75
C ILE A 261 -6.33 -5.19 -19.24
N ASP A 262 -5.76 -4.10 -19.74
CA ASP A 262 -5.77 -3.78 -21.17
C ASP A 262 -5.03 -4.85 -21.97
N GLU A 263 -3.85 -5.27 -21.50
CA GLU A 263 -3.09 -6.36 -22.12
C GLU A 263 -3.86 -7.69 -22.07
N LEU A 264 -4.47 -8.03 -20.92
CA LEU A 264 -5.32 -9.22 -20.80
C LEU A 264 -6.46 -9.21 -21.82
N THR A 265 -7.17 -8.08 -21.92
CA THR A 265 -8.32 -7.90 -22.82
C THR A 265 -7.89 -7.99 -24.28
N GLU A 266 -6.76 -7.36 -24.65
CA GLU A 266 -6.20 -7.45 -25.99
C GLU A 266 -5.88 -8.91 -26.36
N ARG A 267 -5.19 -9.64 -25.47
CA ARG A 267 -4.82 -11.05 -25.70
C ARG A 267 -6.05 -11.96 -25.79
N ILE A 268 -7.09 -11.73 -24.99
CA ILE A 268 -8.36 -12.47 -25.09
C ILE A 268 -9.01 -12.21 -26.45
N SER A 269 -9.08 -10.93 -26.88
CA SER A 269 -9.75 -10.54 -28.12
C SER A 269 -9.11 -11.14 -29.38
N THR A 270 -7.79 -11.35 -29.34
CA THR A 270 -6.99 -11.90 -30.44
C THR A 270 -6.86 -13.43 -30.39
N GLY A 271 -7.41 -14.08 -29.35
CA GLY A 271 -7.27 -15.51 -29.12
C GLY A 271 -5.82 -15.91 -28.81
N GLU A 272 -5.08 -15.01 -28.17
CA GLU A 272 -3.67 -15.15 -27.84
C GLU A 272 -3.46 -15.66 -26.40
N LYS A 273 -2.22 -15.52 -25.90
CA LYS A 273 -1.68 -16.13 -24.68
C LYS A 273 -2.31 -15.53 -23.41
N ALA A 274 -3.59 -15.79 -23.18
CA ALA A 274 -4.33 -15.41 -21.99
C ALA A 274 -5.39 -16.45 -21.64
N THR A 275 -5.77 -16.50 -20.37
CA THR A 275 -6.87 -17.31 -19.85
C THR A 275 -7.58 -16.57 -18.73
N TYR A 276 -8.85 -16.89 -18.47
CA TYR A 276 -9.64 -16.35 -17.38
C TYR A 276 -10.60 -17.43 -16.87
N GLY A 277 -11.09 -17.30 -15.65
CA GLY A 277 -11.84 -18.35 -14.98
C GLY A 277 -10.94 -19.32 -14.23
N ILE A 278 -11.48 -19.95 -13.20
CA ILE A 278 -10.68 -20.72 -12.24
C ILE A 278 -10.17 -22.03 -12.84
N GLU A 279 -10.97 -22.74 -13.62
CA GLU A 279 -10.61 -24.03 -14.20
C GLU A 279 -9.49 -23.88 -15.25
N GLU A 280 -9.67 -22.99 -16.21
CA GLU A 280 -8.70 -22.77 -17.28
C GLU A 280 -7.40 -22.16 -16.74
N THR A 281 -7.49 -21.29 -15.72
CA THR A 281 -6.29 -20.72 -15.07
C THR A 281 -5.54 -21.77 -14.26
N ALA A 282 -6.24 -22.65 -13.56
CA ALA A 282 -5.62 -23.77 -12.83
C ALA A 282 -4.91 -24.73 -13.80
N GLU A 283 -5.55 -25.12 -14.90
CA GLU A 283 -4.92 -25.93 -15.95
C GLU A 283 -3.66 -25.23 -16.49
N ALA A 284 -3.72 -23.92 -16.70
CA ALA A 284 -2.58 -23.18 -17.18
C ALA A 284 -1.40 -23.12 -16.20
N ALA A 285 -1.70 -22.98 -14.91
CA ALA A 285 -0.72 -23.07 -13.84
C ALA A 285 -0.09 -24.48 -13.80
N GLU A 286 -0.88 -25.54 -13.93
CA GLU A 286 -0.42 -26.94 -13.99
C GLU A 286 0.55 -27.18 -15.15
N TYR A 287 0.32 -26.58 -16.32
CA TYR A 287 1.27 -26.67 -17.44
C TYR A 287 2.50 -25.76 -17.28
N GLY A 288 2.51 -24.80 -16.35
CA GLY A 288 3.58 -23.81 -16.22
C GLY A 288 3.56 -22.72 -17.28
N ALA A 289 2.40 -22.53 -17.92
CA ALA A 289 2.25 -21.54 -18.97
C ALA A 289 2.01 -20.13 -18.42
N VAL A 290 1.59 -19.99 -17.16
CA VAL A 290 1.32 -18.69 -16.54
C VAL A 290 2.61 -17.90 -16.41
N GLY A 291 2.61 -16.70 -17.00
CA GLY A 291 3.63 -15.67 -16.81
C GLY A 291 3.26 -14.75 -15.65
N THR A 292 2.04 -14.22 -15.69
CA THR A 292 1.48 -13.35 -14.65
C THR A 292 0.07 -13.83 -14.33
N LEU A 293 -0.18 -14.17 -13.07
CA LEU A 293 -1.50 -14.49 -12.51
C LEU A 293 -2.11 -13.20 -11.97
N LEU A 294 -3.37 -12.94 -12.32
CA LEU A 294 -4.13 -11.79 -11.88
C LEU A 294 -5.29 -12.30 -11.01
N VAL A 295 -5.39 -11.83 -9.77
CA VAL A 295 -6.46 -12.26 -8.85
C VAL A 295 -7.05 -11.05 -8.13
N VAL A 296 -8.38 -11.01 -7.96
CA VAL A 296 -9.02 -9.97 -7.15
C VAL A 296 -8.94 -10.33 -5.67
N ASP A 297 -8.53 -9.37 -4.85
CA ASP A 297 -8.35 -9.52 -3.40
C ASP A 297 -9.60 -10.00 -2.65
N GLU A 298 -10.76 -9.38 -2.91
CA GLU A 298 -12.04 -9.73 -2.31
C GLU A 298 -12.41 -11.18 -2.65
N ARG A 299 -12.24 -11.56 -3.92
CA ARG A 299 -12.54 -12.92 -4.36
C ARG A 299 -11.62 -13.94 -3.70
N LEU A 300 -10.31 -13.67 -3.68
CA LEU A 300 -9.33 -14.53 -3.01
C LEU A 300 -9.67 -14.73 -1.53
N ARG A 301 -10.13 -13.67 -0.85
CA ARG A 301 -10.55 -13.71 0.55
C ARG A 301 -11.77 -14.59 0.76
N THR A 302 -12.82 -14.44 -0.06
CA THR A 302 -14.03 -15.27 0.01
C THR A 302 -13.71 -16.75 -0.16
N GLU A 303 -12.86 -17.09 -1.12
CA GLU A 303 -12.47 -18.49 -1.40
C GLU A 303 -11.67 -19.12 -0.25
N ARG A 304 -10.99 -18.30 0.56
CA ARG A 304 -10.22 -18.77 1.73
C ARG A 304 -11.07 -18.97 2.99
N GLN A 305 -12.29 -18.44 3.01
CA GLN A 305 -13.19 -18.51 4.17
C GLN A 305 -14.21 -19.65 4.08
N ASP A 306 -14.01 -20.61 3.16
CA ASP A 306 -14.98 -21.69 2.85
C ASP A 306 -16.36 -21.17 2.41
N GLU A 307 -16.45 -19.90 2.02
CA GLU A 307 -17.67 -19.23 1.52
C GLU A 307 -17.68 -19.10 0.00
N GLY A 308 -16.56 -19.40 -0.64
CA GLY A 308 -16.38 -19.34 -2.09
C GLY A 308 -16.97 -20.53 -2.84
N ASP A 309 -16.95 -20.41 -4.16
CA ASP A 309 -17.54 -21.38 -5.09
C ASP A 309 -16.53 -21.93 -6.11
N TRP A 310 -15.25 -21.60 -5.97
CA TRP A 310 -14.22 -22.19 -6.82
C TRP A 310 -14.03 -23.68 -6.54
N GLU A 311 -14.05 -24.49 -7.60
CA GLU A 311 -13.81 -25.94 -7.51
C GLU A 311 -12.33 -26.28 -7.28
N ARG A 312 -11.43 -25.29 -7.40
CA ARG A 312 -9.97 -25.42 -7.21
C ARG A 312 -9.51 -24.52 -6.08
N ASP A 313 -8.52 -24.98 -5.32
CA ASP A 313 -7.92 -24.20 -4.25
C ASP A 313 -7.07 -23.06 -4.83
N ALA A 314 -7.43 -21.81 -4.53
CA ALA A 314 -6.70 -20.63 -4.96
C ALA A 314 -5.23 -20.65 -4.50
N ASN A 315 -4.96 -21.18 -3.31
CA ASN A 315 -3.60 -21.23 -2.75
C ASN A 315 -2.73 -22.21 -3.54
N GLU A 316 -3.27 -23.37 -3.92
CA GLU A 316 -2.54 -24.35 -4.74
C GLU A 316 -2.17 -23.76 -6.11
N ILE A 317 -3.05 -22.95 -6.71
CA ILE A 317 -2.79 -22.28 -7.98
C ILE A 317 -1.68 -21.24 -7.83
N ILE A 318 -1.79 -20.35 -6.84
CA ILE A 318 -0.78 -19.32 -6.53
C ILE A 318 0.59 -19.98 -6.31
N GLU A 319 0.67 -20.96 -5.41
CA GLU A 319 1.90 -21.71 -5.14
C GLU A 319 2.47 -22.37 -6.41
N THR A 320 1.60 -22.95 -7.25
CA THR A 320 2.02 -23.59 -8.50
C THR A 320 2.60 -22.59 -9.50
N VAL A 321 2.01 -21.40 -9.60
CA VAL A 321 2.48 -20.34 -10.49
C VAL A 321 3.87 -19.86 -10.06
N GLU A 322 4.04 -19.55 -8.77
CA GLU A 322 5.31 -19.09 -8.20
C GLU A 322 6.41 -20.16 -8.32
N GLN A 323 6.11 -21.42 -8.01
CA GLN A 323 7.06 -22.53 -8.16
C GLN A 323 7.54 -22.71 -9.61
N LYS A 324 6.72 -22.31 -10.58
CA LYS A 324 7.06 -22.31 -12.02
C LYS A 324 7.56 -20.94 -12.50
N GLY A 325 7.89 -20.06 -11.57
CA GLY A 325 8.52 -18.77 -11.77
C GLY A 325 7.60 -17.71 -12.36
N GLY A 326 6.29 -17.89 -12.29
CA GLY A 326 5.32 -16.85 -12.66
C GLY A 326 5.18 -15.80 -11.56
N GLU A 327 4.70 -14.62 -11.93
CA GLU A 327 4.38 -13.51 -11.03
C GLU A 327 2.90 -13.57 -10.65
N VAL A 328 2.56 -13.15 -9.42
CA VAL A 328 1.18 -13.05 -8.95
C VAL A 328 0.89 -11.59 -8.61
N VAL A 329 -0.13 -11.02 -9.24
CA VAL A 329 -0.57 -9.64 -9.01
C VAL A 329 -2.00 -9.68 -8.45
N VAL A 330 -2.18 -9.09 -7.27
CA VAL A 330 -3.48 -9.04 -6.60
C VAL A 330 -4.08 -7.65 -6.75
N PHE A 331 -5.25 -7.58 -7.41
CA PHE A 331 -5.98 -6.35 -7.71
C PHE A 331 -6.91 -6.00 -6.56
N SER A 332 -7.04 -4.70 -6.27
CA SER A 332 -8.10 -4.21 -5.38
C SER A 332 -9.44 -4.23 -6.10
N SER A 333 -10.47 -4.83 -5.50
CA SER A 333 -11.84 -4.84 -6.03
C SER A 333 -12.50 -3.45 -6.11
N GLU A 334 -11.87 -2.42 -5.56
CA GLU A 334 -12.44 -1.09 -5.38
C GLU A 334 -12.15 -0.13 -6.53
N PHE A 335 -11.21 -0.50 -7.39
CA PHE A 335 -10.84 0.29 -8.56
C PHE A 335 -11.35 -0.39 -9.84
N ALA A 336 -11.52 0.41 -10.89
CA ALA A 336 -12.06 -0.07 -12.16
C ALA A 336 -11.31 -1.27 -12.76
N PRO A 337 -9.96 -1.40 -12.68
CA PRO A 337 -9.25 -2.60 -13.12
C PRO A 337 -9.69 -3.87 -12.38
N GLY A 338 -9.81 -3.81 -11.04
CA GLY A 338 -10.29 -4.93 -10.23
C GLY A 338 -11.76 -5.28 -10.47
N GLU A 339 -12.62 -4.27 -10.70
CA GLU A 339 -14.01 -4.50 -11.12
C GLU A 339 -14.08 -5.23 -12.47
N GLN A 340 -13.22 -4.85 -13.43
CA GLN A 340 -13.13 -5.53 -14.72
C GLN A 340 -12.68 -6.98 -14.58
N LEU A 341 -11.64 -7.25 -13.78
CA LEU A 341 -11.19 -8.62 -13.49
C LEU A 341 -12.25 -9.45 -12.76
N SER A 342 -13.01 -8.83 -11.85
CA SER A 342 -14.14 -9.46 -11.17
C SER A 342 -15.20 -9.94 -12.16
N ASN A 343 -15.50 -9.14 -13.18
CA ASN A 343 -16.43 -9.52 -14.26
C ASN A 343 -15.94 -10.70 -15.11
N LEU A 344 -14.64 -11.02 -15.07
CA LEU A 344 -14.04 -12.19 -15.71
C LEU A 344 -13.95 -13.41 -14.79
N GLY A 345 -14.59 -13.37 -13.62
CA GLY A 345 -14.59 -14.45 -12.63
C GLY A 345 -13.59 -14.27 -11.49
N GLY A 346 -12.92 -13.10 -11.42
CA GLY A 346 -12.03 -12.72 -10.32
C GLY A 346 -10.63 -13.36 -10.38
N ILE A 347 -10.34 -14.14 -11.42
CA ILE A 347 -9.03 -14.74 -11.68
C ILE A 347 -8.76 -14.84 -13.19
N ALA A 348 -7.56 -14.45 -13.60
CA ALA A 348 -7.09 -14.56 -14.97
C ALA A 348 -5.57 -14.72 -15.02
N ALA A 349 -5.02 -15.05 -16.19
CA ALA A 349 -3.58 -15.13 -16.37
C ALA A 349 -3.13 -14.71 -17.76
N LEU A 350 -2.00 -13.99 -17.80
CA LEU A 350 -1.20 -13.76 -18.99
C LEU A 350 -0.23 -14.92 -19.17
N LEU A 351 -0.34 -15.62 -20.29
CA LEU A 351 0.44 -16.82 -20.57
C LEU A 351 1.74 -16.51 -21.33
N ARG A 352 2.76 -17.34 -21.12
CA ARG A 352 4.04 -17.35 -21.84
C ARG A 352 3.90 -18.01 -23.21
N TYR A 353 3.04 -19.03 -23.29
CA TYR A 353 2.70 -19.79 -24.49
C TYR A 353 1.25 -20.25 -24.41
N ARG A 354 0.65 -20.58 -25.57
CA ARG A 354 -0.75 -21.04 -25.62
C ARG A 354 -0.87 -22.47 -25.11
N ILE A 355 -1.98 -22.75 -24.45
CA ILE A 355 -2.39 -24.09 -24.07
C ILE A 355 -3.57 -24.44 -24.97
N GLN A 356 -3.23 -25.16 -26.06
CA GLN A 356 -4.06 -25.51 -27.23
C GLN A 356 -4.33 -24.38 -28.24
#